data_AF-B2L511-F1
#
_entry.id   AF-B2L511-F1
#
_cell.length_a   1.000
_cell.length_b   1.000
_cell.length_c   1.000
_cell.angle_alpha   90.00
_cell.angle_beta   90.00
_cell.angle_gamma   90.00
#
_symmetry.space_group_name_H-M   'P 1'
#
loop_
_entity.id
_entity.type
_entity.pdbx_description
1 polymer ?
#
loop_
_entity_poly.entity_id
_entity_poly.type
_entity_poly.pdbx_seq_one_letter_code
_entity_poly.pdbx_strand_id
1 'polypeptide(L)' 'RFLPSPVVIKKRIEGLIEREYLARTPEDRKVYTYVA' A
#
# COMPACT_ATOMS: atom_id res chain seq x y z
N ARG A 1 -7.57 6.63 20.08
CA ARG A 1 -7.50 6.19 18.66
C ARG A 1 -6.42 7.02 17.99
N PHE A 2 -5.32 6.40 17.53
CA PHE A 2 -4.19 7.13 16.94
C PHE A 2 -4.56 7.64 15.55
N LEU A 3 -4.16 8.88 15.22
CA LEU A 3 -4.27 9.46 13.88
C LEU A 3 -2.89 9.29 13.21
N PRO A 4 -2.62 8.17 12.52
CA PRO A 4 -1.35 8.02 11.83
C PRO A 4 -1.26 9.08 10.73
N SER A 5 -0.17 9.85 10.72
CA SER A 5 0.09 10.79 9.64
C SER A 5 0.07 10.04 8.29
N PRO A 6 -0.48 10.64 7.23
CA PRO A 6 -0.59 10.00 5.91
C PRO A 6 0.76 9.54 5.35
N VAL A 7 1.86 10.14 5.80
CA VAL A 7 3.24 9.72 5.50
C VAL A 7 3.53 8.29 5.96
N VAL A 8 3.06 7.90 7.16
CA VAL A 8 3.28 6.57 7.75
C VAL A 8 2.47 5.51 7.01
N ILE A 9 1.23 5.87 6.61
CA ILE A 9 0.35 4.97 5.85
C ILE A 9 0.99 4.66 4.48
N LYS A 10 1.51 5.67 3.78
CA LYS A 10 2.22 5.49 2.51
C LYS A 10 3.43 4.57 2.65
N LYS A 11 4.29 4.79 3.65
CA LYS A 11 5.46 3.93 3.92
C LYS A 11 5.08 2.46 4.16
N ARG A 12 3.97 2.21 4.87
CA ARG A 12 3.48 0.84 5.10
C ARG A 12 2.96 0.18 3.82
N ILE A 13 2.24 0.92 2.99
CA ILE A 13 1.77 0.40 1.70
C ILE A 13 2.97 0.03 0.81
N GLU A 14 4.03 0.86 0.79
CA GLU A 14 5.25 0.52 0.03
C GLU A 14 5.91 -0.75 0.54
N GLY A 15 6.08 -0.92 1.85
CA GLY A 15 6.64 -2.15 2.41
C GLY A 15 5.78 -3.40 2.16
N LEU A 16 4.46 -3.27 2.02
CA LEU A 16 3.57 -4.38 1.64
C LEU A 16 3.67 -4.73 0.15
N ILE A 17 3.97 -3.74 -0.70
CA ILE A 17 4.22 -3.97 -2.12
C ILE A 17 5.59 -4.61 -2.34
N GLU A 18 6.63 -4.14 -1.64
CA GLU A 18 7.98 -4.73 -1.71
C GLU A 18 8.01 -6.19 -1.26
N ARG A 19 7.11 -6.58 -0.35
CA ARG A 19 6.96 -7.95 0.13
C ARG A 19 5.97 -8.78 -0.70
N GLU A 20 5.52 -8.28 -1.85
CA GLU A 20 4.59 -8.95 -2.76
C GLU A 20 3.20 -9.29 -2.15
N TYR A 21 2.83 -8.68 -1.01
CA TYR A 21 1.49 -8.83 -0.43
C TYR A 21 0.44 -7.96 -1.15
N LEU A 22 0.87 -6.83 -1.73
CA LEU A 22 0.04 -5.92 -2.50
C LEU A 22 0.67 -5.63 -3.86
N ALA A 23 -0.12 -5.57 -4.92
CA ALA A 23 0.29 -5.07 -6.22
C ALA A 23 -0.45 -3.78 -6.58
N ARG A 24 0.24 -2.86 -7.26
CA ARG A 24 -0.40 -1.67 -7.84
C ARG A 24 -1.03 -2.06 -9.16
N THR A 25 -2.29 -1.71 -9.36
CA THR A 25 -2.95 -1.92 -10.65
C THR A 25 -2.34 -0.96 -11.68
N PRO A 26 -2.03 -1.41 -12.91
CA PRO A 26 -1.45 -0.54 -13.94
C PRO A 26 -2.42 0.55 -14.40
N GLU A 27 -3.73 0.34 -14.24
CA GLU A 27 -4.79 1.26 -14.61
C GLU A 27 -4.97 2.40 -13.60
N ASP A 28 -4.81 2.12 -12.30
CA ASP A 28 -4.96 3.13 -11.26
C ASP A 28 -4.03 2.87 -10.06
N ARG A 29 -3.19 3.85 -9.74
CA ARG A 29 -2.20 3.77 -8.65
C ARG A 29 -2.81 3.87 -7.25
N LYS A 30 -4.10 4.20 -7.15
CA LYS A 30 -4.86 4.20 -5.89
C LYS A 30 -5.54 2.85 -5.63
N VAL A 31 -5.56 1.97 -6.62
CA VAL A 31 -6.12 0.62 -6.50
C VAL A 31 -4.97 -0.36 -6.21
N TYR A 32 -5.16 -1.16 -5.17
CA TYR A 32 -4.21 -2.17 -4.74
C TYR A 32 -4.88 -3.53 -4.78
N THR A 33 -4.25 -4.48 -5.44
CA THR A 33 -4.68 -5.88 -5.49
C THR A 33 -3.94 -6.65 -4.43
N TYR A 34 -4.64 -7.49 -3.67
CA TYR A 34 -4.04 -8.43 -2.74
C TYR A 34 -3.55 -9.67 -3.51
N VAL A 35 -2.29 -10.07 -3.30
CA VAL A 35 -1.61 -11.07 -4.15
C VAL A 35 -1.08 -12.29 -3.37
N ALA A 36 -1.18 -12.28 -2.04
CA ALA A 36 -0.75 -13.40 -1.19
C ALA A 36 -1.81 -14.51 -1.08
#